data_AF-A0A645BX84-F1
#
_entry.id   AF-A0A645BX84-F1
#
_cell.length_a   1.000
_cell.length_b   1.000
_cell.length_c   1.000
_cell.angle_alpha   90.00
_cell.angle_beta   90.00
_cell.angle_gamma   90.00
#
_symmetry.space_group_name_H-M   'P 1'
#
loop_
_entity.id
_entity.type
_entity.pdbx_description
1 polymer ?
#
loop_
_entity_poly.entity_id
_entity_poly.type
_entity_poly.pdbx_seq_one_letter_code
_entity_poly.pdbx_strand_id
1 'polypeptide(L)'
;MFCDQPLARKVGGAVVVQDHDGGMSTYNELVGWMLRNRMMVCGSSPLTILAGKGPGDYLKDKKVCEALRPLAKDMVWAIEASRSL
;
A
#
# COMPACT_ATOMS: atom_id res chain seq x y z
N MET A 1 22.72 -16.25 -9.29
CA MET A 1 22.04 -15.83 -10.53
C MET A 1 20.60 -15.53 -10.17
N PHE A 2 20.27 -14.27 -9.89
CA PHE A 2 18.89 -13.85 -9.61
C PHE A 2 18.13 -13.80 -10.94
N CYS A 3 17.76 -14.98 -11.44
CA CYS A 3 16.95 -15.15 -12.64
C CYS A 3 15.51 -14.78 -12.28
N ASP A 4 14.95 -13.82 -13.02
CA ASP A 4 13.58 -13.29 -12.96
C ASP A 4 12.98 -13.06 -11.57
N GLN A 5 13.00 -11.80 -11.12
CA GLN A 5 12.09 -11.36 -10.08
C GLN A 5 10.71 -11.12 -10.70
N PRO A 6 9.71 -12.01 -10.50
CA PRO A 6 8.42 -11.94 -11.19
C PRO A 6 7.59 -10.69 -10.83
N LEU A 7 8.01 -9.96 -9.81
CA LEU A 7 7.37 -8.74 -9.32
C LEU A 7 8.14 -7.46 -9.69
N ALA A 8 9.30 -7.59 -10.32
CA ALA A 8 10.09 -6.42 -10.71
C ALA A 8 9.26 -5.47 -11.59
N ARG A 9 9.32 -4.18 -11.27
CA ARG A 9 8.57 -3.08 -11.94
C ARG A 9 7.04 -3.18 -11.84
N LYS A 10 6.48 -4.13 -11.08
CA LYS A 10 5.04 -4.09 -10.76
C LYS A 10 4.77 -2.97 -9.77
N VAL A 11 3.59 -2.36 -9.89
CA VAL A 11 3.11 -1.33 -8.97
C VAL A 11 2.46 -2.02 -7.76
N GLY A 12 2.77 -1.54 -6.56
CA GLY A 12 2.24 -2.04 -5.30
C GLY A 12 1.86 -0.91 -4.34
N GLY A 13 1.03 -1.24 -3.36
CA GLY A 13 0.64 -0.37 -2.25
C GLY A 13 0.23 -1.24 -1.08
N ALA A 14 0.36 -0.73 0.14
CA ALA A 14 -0.01 -1.46 1.35
C ALA A 14 -1.26 -0.84 1.99
N VAL A 15 -2.12 -1.66 2.57
CA VAL A 15 -3.26 -1.23 3.39
C VAL A 15 -3.32 -2.18 4.58
N VAL A 16 -3.42 -1.62 5.77
CA VAL A 16 -3.43 -2.39 7.03
C VAL A 16 -4.63 -1.96 7.85
N VAL A 17 -5.29 -2.92 8.50
CA VAL A 17 -6.31 -2.66 9.52
C VAL A 17 -5.77 -3.17 10.84
N GLN A 18 -5.83 -2.35 11.89
CA GLN A 18 -5.38 -2.70 13.24
C GLN A 18 -6.46 -2.35 14.26
N ASP A 19 -6.53 -3.08 15.38
CA ASP A 19 -7.37 -2.69 16.52
C ASP A 19 -6.60 -1.71 17.45
N HIS A 20 -5.42 -2.11 17.91
CA HIS A 20 -4.62 -1.38 18.90
C HIS A 20 -3.22 -1.02 18.39
N ASP A 21 -2.35 -2.00 18.19
CA ASP A 21 -0.95 -1.80 17.82
C ASP A 21 -0.53 -2.72 16.66
N GLY A 22 0.66 -2.44 16.10
CA GLY A 22 1.30 -3.28 15.08
C GLY A 22 0.98 -2.91 13.64
N GLY A 23 0.10 -1.94 13.39
CA GLY A 23 -0.22 -1.48 12.05
C GLY A 23 0.96 -0.83 11.35
N MET A 24 1.76 -0.03 12.06
CA MET A 24 2.96 0.61 11.49
C MET A 24 4.07 -0.41 11.16
N SER A 25 4.33 -1.37 12.04
CA SER A 25 5.33 -2.43 11.77
C SER A 25 4.88 -3.32 10.62
N THR A 26 3.60 -3.72 10.59
CA THR A 26 3.02 -4.50 9.48
C THR A 26 3.11 -3.74 8.16
N TYR A 27 2.73 -2.45 8.16
CA TYR A 27 2.80 -1.61 6.97
C TYR A 27 4.23 -1.50 6.45
N ASN A 28 5.19 -1.22 7.34
CA ASN A 28 6.60 -1.10 6.98
C ASN A 28 7.20 -2.41 6.45
N GLU A 29 6.85 -3.55 7.02
CA GLU A 29 7.34 -4.86 6.53
C GLU A 29 6.74 -5.20 5.15
N LEU A 30 5.45 -4.91 4.92
CA LEU A 30 4.84 -5.06 3.59
C LEU A 30 5.54 -4.19 2.56
N VAL A 31 5.79 -2.91 2.89
CA VAL A 31 6.53 -1.98 2.01
C VAL A 31 7.95 -2.45 1.76
N GLY A 32 8.68 -2.84 2.81
CA GLY A 32 10.04 -3.36 2.71
C GLY A 32 10.12 -4.61 1.83
N TRP A 33 9.17 -5.53 1.95
CA TRP A 33 9.07 -6.71 1.11
C TRP A 33 8.82 -6.34 -0.37
N MET A 34 7.93 -5.40 -0.66
CA MET A 34 7.68 -4.93 -2.03
C MET A 34 8.94 -4.29 -2.65
N LEU A 35 9.64 -3.45 -1.88
CA LEU A 35 10.89 -2.82 -2.32
C LEU A 35 12.00 -3.84 -2.58
N ARG A 36 12.15 -4.86 -1.71
CA ARG A 36 13.08 -5.99 -1.91
C ARG A 36 12.81 -6.73 -3.23
N ASN A 37 11.55 -6.80 -3.65
CA ASN A 37 11.11 -7.40 -4.91
C ASN A 37 11.16 -6.44 -6.11
N ARG A 38 11.78 -5.25 -5.97
CA ARG A 38 11.91 -4.23 -7.00
C ARG A 38 10.56 -3.74 -7.57
N MET A 39 9.53 -3.72 -6.73
CA MET A 39 8.24 -3.11 -7.06
C MET A 39 8.31 -1.59 -6.96
N MET A 40 7.45 -0.89 -7.72
CA MET A 40 7.19 0.54 -7.57
C MET A 40 6.11 0.73 -6.51
N VAL A 41 6.45 1.25 -5.33
CA VAL A 41 5.52 1.33 -4.20
C VAL A 41 4.88 2.71 -4.13
N CYS A 42 3.56 2.77 -4.26
CA CYS A 42 2.75 3.96 -4.05
C CYS A 42 2.34 4.07 -2.58
N GLY A 43 2.22 5.31 -2.09
CA GLY A 43 1.74 5.61 -0.74
C GLY A 43 0.60 6.63 -0.77
N SER A 44 0.14 7.01 0.41
CA SER A 44 -0.88 8.06 0.58
C SER A 44 -0.59 8.90 1.82
N SER A 45 -1.30 10.03 1.93
CA SER A 45 -1.31 10.86 3.14
C SER A 45 -2.76 11.00 3.64
N PRO A 46 -3.09 10.52 4.85
CA PRO A 46 -2.25 9.72 5.77
C PRO A 46 -1.90 8.33 5.22
N LEU A 47 -0.99 7.62 5.91
CA LEU A 47 -0.75 6.20 5.64
C LEU A 47 -2.05 5.40 5.77
N THR A 48 -2.20 4.40 4.92
CA THR A 48 -3.35 3.48 4.85
C THR A 48 -3.33 2.43 5.96
N ILE A 49 -3.24 2.91 7.21
CA ILE A 49 -3.35 2.12 8.44
C ILE A 49 -4.66 2.52 9.12
N LEU A 50 -5.68 1.67 9.03
CA LEU A 50 -7.03 1.94 9.53
C LEU A 50 -7.19 1.37 10.93
N ALA A 51 -7.80 2.12 11.84
CA ALA A 51 -8.22 1.62 13.14
C ALA A 51 -9.58 0.90 13.04
N GLY A 52 -9.67 -0.36 13.47
CA GLY A 52 -10.90 -1.15 13.46
C GLY A 52 -10.83 -2.36 14.39
N LYS A 53 -11.68 -2.38 15.42
CA LYS A 53 -11.75 -3.44 16.43
C LYS A 53 -12.63 -4.60 16.01
N GLY A 54 -13.79 -4.29 15.45
CA GLY A 54 -14.77 -5.25 14.94
C GLY A 54 -15.04 -5.09 13.44
N PRO A 55 -15.82 -6.02 12.86
CA PRO A 55 -16.24 -5.94 11.47
C PRO A 55 -16.88 -4.58 11.15
N GLY A 56 -16.32 -3.88 10.16
CA GLY A 56 -16.83 -2.58 9.71
C GLY A 56 -16.38 -1.37 10.53
N ASP A 57 -15.69 -1.53 11.66
CA ASP A 57 -15.22 -0.40 12.47
C ASP A 57 -14.20 0.47 11.73
N TYR A 58 -13.42 -0.11 10.82
CA TYR A 58 -12.47 0.61 9.98
C TYR A 58 -13.12 1.73 9.15
N LEU A 59 -14.43 1.62 8.85
CA LEU A 59 -15.18 2.65 8.11
C LEU A 59 -15.37 3.94 8.93
N LYS A 60 -15.20 3.87 10.26
CA LYS A 60 -15.26 5.05 11.13
C LYS A 60 -14.03 5.94 10.97
N ASP A 61 -12.90 5.39 10.51
CA ASP A 61 -11.69 6.14 10.19
C ASP A 61 -11.79 6.79 8.79
N LYS A 62 -12.67 7.79 8.70
CA LYS A 62 -13.00 8.46 7.44
C LYS A 62 -11.77 9.03 6.74
N LYS A 63 -10.81 9.57 7.51
CA LYS A 63 -9.61 10.21 6.96
C LYS A 63 -8.72 9.20 6.24
N VAL A 64 -8.51 8.03 6.84
CA VAL A 64 -7.70 6.97 6.21
C VAL A 64 -8.48 6.28 5.09
N CYS A 65 -9.80 6.09 5.23
CA CYS A 65 -10.65 5.62 4.14
C CYS A 65 -10.59 6.54 2.91
N GLU A 66 -10.61 7.86 3.10
CA GLU A 66 -10.48 8.84 2.02
C GLU A 66 -9.11 8.76 1.34
N ALA A 67 -8.05 8.37 2.06
CA ALA A 67 -6.70 8.19 1.53
C ALA A 67 -6.54 6.98 0.59
N LEU A 68 -7.47 6.02 0.61
CA LEU A 68 -7.48 4.90 -0.33
C LEU A 68 -7.71 5.34 -1.78
N ARG A 69 -8.48 6.42 -1.98
CA ARG A 69 -8.75 6.96 -3.32
C ARG A 69 -7.50 7.56 -3.99
N PRO A 70 -6.74 8.48 -3.36
CA PRO A 70 -5.48 8.95 -3.93
C PRO A 70 -4.46 7.83 -4.07
N LEU A 71 -4.36 6.88 -3.12
CA LEU A 71 -3.50 5.70 -3.29
C LEU A 71 -3.80 4.96 -4.60
N ALA A 72 -5.08 4.66 -4.86
CA ALA A 72 -5.49 3.98 -6.08
C ALA A 72 -5.20 4.81 -7.35
N LYS A 73 -5.43 6.13 -7.30
CA LYS A 73 -5.10 7.04 -8.42
C LYS A 73 -3.60 7.04 -8.72
N ASP A 74 -2.77 7.09 -7.70
CA ASP A 74 -1.31 7.10 -7.84
C ASP A 74 -0.80 5.76 -8.38
N MET A 75 -1.42 4.65 -7.97
CA MET A 75 -1.13 3.33 -8.54
C MET A 75 -1.50 3.26 -10.02
N VAL A 76 -2.68 3.76 -10.42
CA VAL A 76 -3.08 3.81 -11.84
C VAL A 76 -2.12 4.70 -12.63
N TRP A 77 -1.80 5.87 -12.12
CA TRP A 77 -0.84 6.78 -12.75
C TRP A 77 0.52 6.11 -12.95
N ALA A 78 1.05 5.40 -11.94
CA ALA A 78 2.32 4.69 -12.04
C ALA A 78 2.27 3.57 -13.09
N ILE A 79 1.15 2.85 -13.19
CA ILE A 79 0.94 1.83 -14.23
C ILE A 79 0.95 2.49 -15.62
N GLU A 80 0.24 3.59 -15.80
CA GLU A 80 0.17 4.30 -17.09
C GLU A 80 1.52 4.90 -17.47
N ALA A 81 2.21 5.57 -16.55
CA ALA A 81 3.54 6.12 -16.76
C ALA A 81 4.58 5.03 -17.10
N SER A 82 4.43 3.82 -16.54
CA SER A 82 5.31 2.70 -16.88
C SER A 82 5.12 2.15 -18.29
N ARG A 83 3.95 2.39 -18.94
CA ARG A 83 3.68 1.94 -20.32
C ARG A 83 4.34 2.81 -21.38
N SER A 84 4.74 4.03 -21.03
CA SER A 84 5.42 4.96 -21.94
C SER A 84 6.95 4.81 -21.97
N LEU A 85 7.49 3.85 -21.21
CA LEU A 85 8.93 3.52 -21.15
C LEU A 85 9.23 2.26 -21.95
#